data_AF-H1VMI7-F1
#
_entry.id   AF-H1VMI7-F1
#
_cell.length_a   1.000
_cell.length_b   1.000
_cell.length_c   1.000
_cell.angle_alpha   90.00
_cell.angle_beta   90.00
_cell.angle_gamma   90.00
#
_symmetry.space_group_name_H-M   'P 1'
#
loop_
_entity.id
_entity.type
_entity.pdbx_description
1 polymer ?
#
loop_
_entity_poly.entity_id
_entity_poly.type
_entity_poly.pdbx_seq_one_letter_code
_entity_poly.pdbx_strand_id
1 'polypeptide(L)'
;MSHPVVPDYTVYGSCVYKSPKTGKQYLFVNEKSARYLQYELTATPNGTLQTALVRDFTGGSGGQVEGCVTDEDNGWIFLGEEPSALWRYGAEPDSKEAGLRIAQVGDGRTYADVEGVTLVYGARPDQGYVIVSNQGVSAYNVYRRAEPHDYVTTFTITGSADGRVDAVSNTDGIAAVGTHLGRDFPHGLVVTHDDANQLPNGSTSAEASFKLVSLEKILGAGALKSLNLLDDVDAKWDPRS
;
A
#
# COMPACT_ATOMS: atom_id res chain seq x y z
N MET A 1 25.52 8.30 11.53
CA MET A 1 25.73 6.87 11.84
C MET A 1 24.83 6.11 10.89
N SER A 2 25.36 5.18 10.08
CA SER A 2 24.50 4.22 9.38
C SER A 2 23.87 3.33 10.46
N HIS A 3 22.56 3.13 10.40
CA HIS A 3 21.91 2.06 11.18
C HIS A 3 22.04 0.81 10.33
N PRO A 4 23.00 -0.09 10.62
CA PRO A 4 23.26 -1.19 9.73
C PRO A 4 22.07 -2.16 9.78
N VAL A 5 21.60 -2.54 8.61
CA VAL A 5 20.89 -3.82 8.44
C VAL A 5 21.83 -4.97 8.78
N VAL A 6 21.29 -6.18 8.95
CA VAL A 6 22.14 -7.36 9.14
C VAL A 6 23.13 -7.52 7.96
N PRO A 7 24.30 -8.14 8.15
CA PRO A 7 25.25 -8.37 7.06
C PRO A 7 24.59 -9.04 5.85
N ASP A 8 25.04 -8.65 4.66
CA ASP A 8 24.57 -9.18 3.37
C ASP A 8 23.08 -8.94 3.05
N TYR A 9 22.44 -7.99 3.74
CA TYR A 9 21.05 -7.60 3.49
C TYR A 9 20.96 -6.43 2.51
N THR A 10 20.17 -6.59 1.44
CA THR A 10 19.94 -5.53 0.45
C THR A 10 18.52 -5.02 0.56
N VAL A 11 18.36 -3.89 1.27
CA VAL A 11 17.05 -3.25 1.47
C VAL A 11 16.35 -3.01 0.14
N TYR A 12 15.06 -3.33 0.10
CA TYR A 12 14.21 -3.15 -1.06
C TYR A 12 12.97 -2.33 -0.67
N GLY A 13 11.89 -2.97 -0.20
CA GLY A 13 10.68 -2.32 0.30
C GLY A 13 10.73 -1.94 1.78
N SER A 14 9.83 -1.02 2.18
CA SER A 14 9.70 -0.58 3.57
C SER A 14 8.31 -0.03 3.91
N CYS A 15 7.93 -0.14 5.18
CA CYS A 15 6.73 0.51 5.74
C CYS A 15 6.91 0.77 7.25
N VAL A 16 6.21 1.76 7.77
CA VAL A 16 6.23 2.11 9.21
C VAL A 16 4.99 1.55 9.90
N TYR A 17 5.07 1.36 11.21
CA TYR A 17 3.97 0.88 12.04
C TYR A 17 4.02 1.52 13.42
N LYS A 18 2.91 2.08 13.88
CA LYS A 18 2.69 2.41 15.28
C LYS A 18 1.75 1.39 15.91
N SER A 19 2.22 0.72 16.96
CA SER A 19 1.40 -0.27 17.67
C SER A 19 0.22 0.41 18.37
N PRO A 20 -1.03 0.00 18.10
CA PRO A 20 -2.19 0.48 18.86
C PRO A 20 -2.18 -0.07 20.29
N LYS A 21 -1.46 -1.16 20.54
CA LYS A 21 -1.38 -1.82 21.86
C LYS A 21 -0.40 -1.12 22.79
N THR A 22 0.73 -0.66 22.26
CA THR A 22 1.85 -0.16 23.08
C THR A 22 2.24 1.28 22.79
N GLY A 23 1.77 1.86 21.68
CA GLY A 23 2.19 3.18 21.20
C GLY A 23 3.63 3.22 20.64
N LYS A 24 4.34 2.09 20.65
CA LYS A 24 5.69 1.98 20.10
C LYS A 24 5.67 2.09 18.58
N GLN A 25 6.75 2.63 18.02
CA GLN A 25 6.94 2.78 16.58
C GLN A 25 7.93 1.75 16.06
N TYR A 26 7.67 1.28 14.85
CA TYR A 26 8.47 0.27 14.19
C TYR A 26 8.69 0.64 12.72
N LEU A 27 9.82 0.18 12.19
CA LEU A 27 10.14 0.17 10.76
C LEU A 27 10.23 -1.29 10.30
N PHE A 28 9.45 -1.64 9.29
CA PHE A 28 9.66 -2.83 8.49
C PHE A 28 10.53 -2.49 7.29
N VAL A 29 11.54 -3.31 7.03
CA VAL A 29 12.26 -3.35 5.76
C VAL A 29 12.24 -4.78 5.25
N ASN A 30 12.23 -4.95 3.94
CA ASN A 30 12.35 -6.26 3.29
C ASN A 30 13.51 -6.29 2.29
N GLU A 31 13.78 -7.46 1.75
CA GLU A 31 14.69 -7.69 0.64
C GLU A 31 14.12 -8.77 -0.30
N LYS A 32 14.75 -8.92 -1.47
CA LYS A 32 14.24 -9.80 -2.54
C LYS A 32 14.12 -11.29 -2.19
N SER A 33 14.70 -11.72 -1.07
CA SER A 33 14.63 -13.10 -0.55
C SER A 33 13.35 -13.40 0.25
N ALA A 34 12.39 -12.48 0.27
CA ALA A 34 11.19 -12.51 1.12
C ALA A 34 11.46 -12.28 2.61
N ARG A 35 12.72 -12.01 3.01
CA ARG A 35 13.06 -11.73 4.40
C ARG A 35 12.61 -10.33 4.79
N TYR A 36 11.90 -10.23 5.90
CA TYR A 36 11.47 -8.99 6.53
C TYR A 36 12.20 -8.83 7.87
N LEU A 37 12.68 -7.63 8.13
CA LEU A 37 13.22 -7.20 9.42
C LEU A 37 12.33 -6.11 10.00
N GLN A 38 11.93 -6.27 11.26
CA GLN A 38 11.19 -5.26 12.02
C GLN A 38 12.09 -4.65 13.09
N TYR A 39 12.23 -3.34 13.06
CA TYR A 39 13.01 -2.56 14.01
C TYR A 39 12.09 -1.75 14.90
N GLU A 40 12.23 -1.82 16.22
CA GLU A 40 11.67 -0.83 17.15
C GLU A 40 12.45 0.47 17.02
N LEU A 41 11.73 1.60 16.92
CA LEU A 41 12.26 2.94 16.78
C LEU A 41 12.13 3.69 18.11
N THR A 42 13.23 4.23 18.61
CA THR A 42 13.26 5.07 19.81
C THR A 42 14.10 6.32 19.58
N ALA A 43 13.88 7.36 20.39
CA ALA A 43 14.74 8.54 20.40
C ALA A 43 15.74 8.43 21.56
N THR A 44 17.01 8.70 21.30
CA THR A 44 18.02 8.87 22.35
C THR A 44 17.74 10.15 23.17
N PRO A 45 18.31 10.31 24.38
CA PRO A 45 18.17 11.55 25.17
C PRO A 45 18.61 12.82 24.43
N ASN A 46 19.50 12.67 23.45
CA ASN A 46 20.04 13.71 22.59
C ASN A 46 19.29 13.86 21.25
N GLY A 47 18.11 13.23 21.11
CA GLY A 47 17.19 13.44 19.99
C GLY A 47 17.57 12.72 18.69
N THR A 48 18.49 11.75 18.75
CA THR A 48 18.83 10.93 17.58
C THR A 48 17.97 9.68 17.52
N LEU A 49 17.63 9.23 16.31
CA LEU A 49 16.94 7.94 16.12
C LEU A 49 17.85 6.79 16.58
N GLN A 50 17.27 5.83 17.29
CA GLN A 50 17.87 4.55 17.64
C GLN A 50 16.93 3.43 17.16
N THR A 51 17.53 2.35 16.66
CA THR A 51 16.81 1.18 16.16
C THR A 51 17.22 -0.07 16.92
N ALA A 52 16.28 -0.98 17.16
CA ALA A 52 16.53 -2.31 17.72
C ALA A 52 15.79 -3.36 16.91
N LEU A 53 16.49 -4.37 16.38
CA LEU A 53 15.86 -5.48 15.66
C LEU A 53 15.01 -6.30 16.64
N VAL A 54 13.71 -6.38 16.40
CA VAL A 54 12.75 -7.06 17.29
C VAL A 54 12.05 -8.26 16.63
N ARG A 55 12.07 -8.35 15.29
CA ARG A 55 11.51 -9.48 14.56
C ARG A 55 12.24 -9.68 13.24
N ASP A 56 12.42 -10.94 12.88
CA ASP A 56 13.00 -11.41 11.62
C ASP A 56 12.13 -12.57 11.14
N PHE A 57 11.55 -12.46 9.94
CA PHE A 57 10.64 -13.47 9.41
C PHE A 57 10.63 -13.50 7.88
N THR A 58 10.11 -14.60 7.33
CA THR A 58 9.86 -14.73 5.89
C THR A 58 8.41 -14.33 5.59
N GLY A 59 8.24 -13.33 4.72
CA GLY A 59 6.95 -12.92 4.17
C GLY A 59 6.53 -13.80 2.99
N GLY A 60 5.23 -14.01 2.84
CA GLY A 60 4.65 -14.81 1.77
C GLY A 60 5.13 -16.27 1.76
N SER A 61 5.33 -16.79 0.56
CA SER A 61 5.77 -18.16 0.30
C SER A 61 7.28 -18.31 0.04
N GLY A 62 8.06 -17.22 0.19
CA GLY A 62 9.49 -17.18 -0.07
C GLY A 62 9.89 -16.56 -1.43
N GLY A 63 8.94 -16.01 -2.19
CA GLY A 63 9.20 -15.22 -3.39
C GLY A 63 9.54 -13.75 -3.11
N GLN A 64 9.93 -13.01 -4.15
CA GLN A 64 10.29 -11.60 -4.02
C GLN A 64 9.13 -10.77 -3.44
N VAL A 65 9.45 -9.85 -2.52
CA VAL A 65 8.50 -8.98 -1.83
C VAL A 65 9.00 -7.55 -1.91
N GLU A 66 8.09 -6.59 -1.97
CA GLU A 66 8.42 -5.16 -1.94
C GLU A 66 7.36 -4.34 -1.21
N GLY A 67 6.18 -4.20 -1.83
CA GLY A 67 5.11 -3.35 -1.33
C GLY A 67 4.62 -3.80 0.04
N CYS A 68 4.58 -2.89 1.01
CA CYS A 68 3.92 -3.14 2.29
C CYS A 68 3.22 -1.89 2.85
N VAL A 69 2.17 -2.12 3.62
CA VAL A 69 1.45 -1.08 4.38
C VAL A 69 0.98 -1.67 5.69
N THR A 70 1.00 -0.89 6.76
CA THR A 70 0.46 -1.34 8.04
C THR A 70 -0.88 -0.70 8.34
N ASP A 71 -1.71 -1.48 9.01
CA ASP A 71 -2.99 -1.08 9.53
C ASP A 71 -2.85 -0.92 11.03
N GLU A 72 -2.77 0.33 11.48
CA GLU A 72 -2.51 0.65 12.87
C GLU A 72 -3.71 0.34 13.77
N ASP A 73 -4.96 0.43 13.28
CA ASP A 73 -6.12 0.14 14.14
C ASP A 73 -6.26 -1.36 14.41
N ASN A 74 -5.96 -2.20 13.40
CA ASN A 74 -6.11 -3.64 13.48
C ASN A 74 -4.81 -4.36 13.90
N GLY A 75 -3.68 -3.67 13.89
CA GLY A 75 -2.36 -4.25 14.20
C GLY A 75 -1.90 -5.25 13.14
N TRP A 76 -2.12 -4.93 11.86
CA TRP A 76 -1.76 -5.79 10.72
C TRP A 76 -0.71 -5.15 9.82
N ILE A 77 -0.01 -6.00 9.08
CA ILE A 77 0.82 -5.61 7.93
C ILE A 77 0.30 -6.36 6.71
N PHE A 78 0.05 -5.62 5.64
CA PHE A 78 -0.22 -6.16 4.31
C PHE A 78 1.07 -6.09 3.50
N LEU A 79 1.35 -7.14 2.72
CA LEU A 79 2.52 -7.20 1.86
C LEU A 79 2.23 -7.85 0.51
N GLY A 80 2.83 -7.32 -0.54
CA GLY A 80 2.90 -7.91 -1.87
C GLY A 80 4.08 -8.87 -1.97
N GLU A 81 3.80 -10.12 -2.34
CA GLU A 81 4.80 -11.05 -2.87
C GLU A 81 4.63 -11.04 -4.39
N GLU A 82 5.52 -10.32 -5.07
CA GLU A 82 5.44 -9.91 -6.47
C GLU A 82 4.91 -11.02 -7.41
N PRO A 83 5.55 -12.21 -7.48
CA PRO A 83 5.13 -13.24 -8.42
C PRO A 83 3.93 -14.07 -7.94
N SER A 84 3.44 -13.87 -6.72
CA SER A 84 2.65 -14.88 -6.01
C SER A 84 1.31 -14.38 -5.48
N ALA A 85 1.28 -13.36 -4.61
CA ALA A 85 0.10 -13.11 -3.78
C ALA A 85 0.14 -11.79 -2.99
N LEU A 86 -1.05 -11.34 -2.59
CA LEU A 86 -1.24 -10.37 -1.52
C LEU A 86 -1.42 -11.11 -0.19
N TRP A 87 -0.66 -10.72 0.82
CA TRP A 87 -0.67 -11.36 2.14
C TRP A 87 -0.98 -10.37 3.26
N ARG A 88 -1.47 -10.89 4.38
CA ARG A 88 -1.58 -10.20 5.67
C ARG A 88 -0.91 -10.99 6.79
N TYR A 89 -0.22 -10.28 7.68
CA TYR A 89 0.31 -10.81 8.94
C TYR A 89 -0.08 -9.88 10.11
N GLY A 90 0.05 -10.34 11.35
CA GLY A 90 0.06 -9.44 12.51
C GLY A 90 1.34 -8.60 12.53
N ALA A 91 1.22 -7.30 12.79
CA ALA A 91 2.31 -6.33 12.78
C ALA A 91 3.06 -6.21 14.12
N GLU A 92 2.51 -6.75 15.22
CA GLU A 92 3.22 -6.77 16.49
C GLU A 92 4.49 -7.64 16.43
N PRO A 93 5.57 -7.27 17.14
CA PRO A 93 6.84 -7.99 17.09
C PRO A 93 6.75 -9.41 17.67
N ASP A 94 5.80 -9.66 18.57
CA ASP A 94 5.56 -10.96 19.19
C ASP A 94 4.54 -11.83 18.43
N SER A 95 3.95 -11.33 17.34
CA SER A 95 2.94 -12.07 16.57
C SER A 95 3.47 -13.43 16.11
N LYS A 96 2.64 -14.46 16.34
CA LYS A 96 2.86 -15.86 15.92
C LYS A 96 1.80 -16.35 14.93
N GLU A 97 0.93 -15.45 14.48
CA GLU A 97 -0.12 -15.79 13.53
C GLU A 97 0.50 -16.19 12.19
N ALA A 98 -0.07 -17.24 11.58
CA ALA A 98 0.27 -17.58 10.22
C ALA A 98 -0.19 -16.47 9.26
N GLY A 99 0.53 -16.29 8.15
CA GLY A 99 0.12 -15.35 7.12
C GLY A 99 -1.22 -15.75 6.49
N LEU A 100 -2.13 -14.79 6.36
CA LEU A 100 -3.37 -14.94 5.60
C LEU A 100 -3.09 -14.54 4.15
N ARG A 101 -3.30 -15.46 3.21
CA ARG A 101 -3.28 -15.14 1.78
C ARG A 101 -4.61 -14.53 1.37
N ILE A 102 -4.60 -13.26 0.99
CA ILE A 102 -5.81 -12.51 0.60
C ILE A 102 -6.16 -12.79 -0.86
N ALA A 103 -5.16 -12.76 -1.73
CA ALA A 103 -5.32 -12.98 -3.17
C ALA A 103 -4.11 -13.74 -3.72
N GLN A 104 -4.29 -14.40 -4.86
CA GLN A 104 -3.25 -15.23 -5.48
C GLN A 104 -3.13 -14.91 -6.97
N VAL A 105 -1.91 -14.71 -7.45
CA VAL A 105 -1.63 -14.56 -8.88
C VAL A 105 -2.16 -15.76 -9.64
N GLY A 106 -2.95 -15.50 -10.69
CA GLY A 106 -3.59 -16.54 -11.49
C GLY A 106 -4.95 -17.02 -10.97
N ASP A 107 -5.53 -16.37 -9.95
CA ASP A 107 -6.90 -16.64 -9.48
C ASP A 107 -8.00 -16.07 -10.42
N GLY A 108 -7.60 -15.49 -11.55
CA GLY A 108 -8.47 -14.85 -12.54
C GLY A 108 -8.72 -13.36 -12.28
N ARG A 109 -8.18 -12.78 -11.20
CA ARG A 109 -8.29 -11.35 -10.86
C ARG A 109 -6.96 -10.72 -10.50
N THR A 110 -6.06 -11.46 -9.85
CA THR A 110 -4.74 -10.97 -9.46
C THR A 110 -3.68 -11.41 -10.46
N TYR A 111 -2.85 -10.44 -10.84
CA TYR A 111 -1.78 -10.58 -11.82
C TYR A 111 -0.47 -10.07 -11.21
N ALA A 112 0.61 -10.76 -11.53
CA ALA A 112 1.95 -10.35 -11.16
C ALA A 112 2.40 -9.12 -11.99
N ASP A 113 3.26 -8.25 -11.46
CA ASP A 113 3.78 -8.28 -10.09
C ASP A 113 2.81 -7.61 -9.09
N VAL A 114 2.65 -8.22 -7.90
CA VAL A 114 1.87 -7.67 -6.78
C VAL A 114 2.74 -6.65 -6.04
N GLU A 115 2.61 -5.38 -6.42
CA GLU A 115 3.52 -4.31 -6.01
C GLU A 115 2.97 -3.47 -4.84
N GLY A 116 3.01 -2.14 -4.95
CA GLY A 116 2.58 -1.22 -3.91
C GLY A 116 1.19 -1.55 -3.36
N VAL A 117 1.09 -1.53 -2.04
CA VAL A 117 -0.14 -1.75 -1.29
C VAL A 117 -0.41 -0.50 -0.47
N THR A 118 -1.66 -0.05 -0.41
CA THR A 118 -2.07 1.09 0.41
C THR A 118 -3.43 0.86 1.06
N LEU A 119 -3.77 1.69 2.04
CA LEU A 119 -5.03 1.64 2.77
C LEU A 119 -5.84 2.92 2.53
N VAL A 120 -7.15 2.76 2.48
CA VAL A 120 -8.12 3.84 2.66
C VAL A 120 -8.87 3.53 3.94
N TYR A 121 -8.75 4.39 4.94
CA TYR A 121 -9.38 4.18 6.24
C TYR A 121 -10.88 4.50 6.20
N GLY A 122 -11.67 3.67 6.88
CA GLY A 122 -13.05 3.95 7.24
C GLY A 122 -13.17 4.42 8.69
N ALA A 123 -14.38 4.80 9.10
CA ALA A 123 -14.61 5.40 10.42
C ALA A 123 -14.49 4.39 11.57
N ARG A 124 -14.41 3.11 11.22
CA ARG A 124 -14.18 1.99 12.12
C ARG A 124 -13.09 1.07 11.56
N PRO A 125 -12.44 0.26 12.41
CA PRO A 125 -11.38 -0.66 11.97
C PRO A 125 -11.82 -1.68 10.91
N ASP A 126 -13.11 -2.02 10.87
CA ASP A 126 -13.73 -2.92 9.90
C ASP A 126 -14.21 -2.23 8.61
N GLN A 127 -14.00 -0.92 8.48
CA GLN A 127 -14.36 -0.16 7.30
C GLN A 127 -13.12 0.35 6.56
N GLY A 128 -13.31 0.60 5.26
CA GLY A 128 -12.26 1.05 4.36
C GLY A 128 -11.79 -0.06 3.42
N TYR A 129 -10.65 0.19 2.78
CA TYR A 129 -10.16 -0.61 1.67
C TYR A 129 -8.65 -0.84 1.71
N VAL A 130 -8.24 -1.98 1.18
CA VAL A 130 -6.86 -2.25 0.75
C VAL A 130 -6.82 -2.10 -0.76
N ILE A 131 -5.89 -1.31 -1.28
CA ILE A 131 -5.67 -1.14 -2.72
C ILE A 131 -4.27 -1.67 -3.04
N VAL A 132 -4.17 -2.54 -4.04
CA VAL A 132 -2.90 -3.15 -4.45
C VAL A 132 -2.67 -2.99 -5.95
N SER A 133 -1.45 -2.62 -6.32
CA SER A 133 -0.99 -2.56 -7.71
C SER A 133 -0.77 -3.96 -8.26
N ASN A 134 -1.29 -4.23 -9.45
CA ASN A 134 -1.00 -5.41 -10.25
C ASN A 134 -0.24 -4.92 -11.49
N GLN A 135 1.08 -4.79 -11.32
CA GLN A 135 1.96 -4.01 -12.18
C GLN A 135 1.95 -4.50 -13.62
N GLY A 136 2.04 -5.83 -13.82
CA GLY A 136 2.13 -6.43 -15.16
C GLY A 136 0.88 -6.26 -16.03
N VAL A 137 -0.24 -5.78 -15.47
CA VAL A 137 -1.45 -5.44 -16.21
C VAL A 137 -1.89 -3.98 -16.02
N SER A 138 -1.09 -3.16 -15.32
CA SER A 138 -1.36 -1.74 -15.05
C SER A 138 -2.76 -1.51 -14.46
N ALA A 139 -3.15 -2.37 -13.52
CA ALA A 139 -4.45 -2.34 -12.86
C ALA A 139 -4.30 -2.39 -11.35
N TYR A 140 -5.36 -2.01 -10.64
CA TYR A 140 -5.38 -1.99 -9.18
C TYR A 140 -6.58 -2.76 -8.66
N ASN A 141 -6.33 -3.75 -7.81
CA ASN A 141 -7.39 -4.47 -7.12
C ASN A 141 -7.71 -3.78 -5.80
N VAL A 142 -9.00 -3.71 -5.49
CA VAL A 142 -9.55 -3.14 -4.26
C VAL A 142 -10.18 -4.28 -3.46
N TYR A 143 -9.77 -4.41 -2.21
CA TYR A 143 -10.30 -5.35 -1.24
C TYR A 143 -10.89 -4.60 -0.04
N ARG A 144 -11.82 -5.22 0.68
CA ARG A 144 -12.30 -4.70 1.96
C ARG A 144 -11.15 -4.69 2.97
N ARG A 145 -11.11 -3.67 3.81
CA ARG A 145 -10.18 -3.63 4.94
C ARG A 145 -10.56 -4.62 6.05
N ALA A 146 -11.85 -4.86 6.28
CA ALA A 146 -12.30 -5.93 7.16
C ALA A 146 -11.84 -7.30 6.68
N GLU A 147 -11.51 -8.17 7.63
CA GLU A 147 -11.36 -9.61 7.40
C GLU A 147 -12.70 -10.19 6.86
N PRO A 148 -12.70 -11.10 5.87
CA PRO A 148 -11.56 -11.80 5.27
C PRO A 148 -10.89 -11.09 4.08
N HIS A 149 -11.06 -9.77 3.94
CA HIS A 149 -10.56 -8.94 2.84
C HIS A 149 -11.19 -9.28 1.50
N ASP A 150 -12.53 -9.31 1.47
CA ASP A 150 -13.27 -9.61 0.26
C ASP A 150 -12.92 -8.66 -0.89
N TYR A 151 -12.75 -9.22 -2.08
CA TYR A 151 -12.57 -8.45 -3.31
C TYR A 151 -13.78 -7.55 -3.56
N VAL A 152 -13.53 -6.29 -3.92
CA VAL A 152 -14.54 -5.28 -4.23
C VAL A 152 -14.60 -5.02 -5.72
N THR A 153 -13.48 -4.59 -6.31
CA THR A 153 -13.40 -4.19 -7.72
C THR A 153 -11.94 -4.14 -8.19
N THR A 154 -11.76 -4.02 -9.50
CA THR A 154 -10.51 -3.65 -10.14
C THR A 154 -10.73 -2.35 -10.91
N PHE A 155 -9.73 -1.49 -10.98
CA PHE A 155 -9.74 -0.31 -11.85
C PHE A 155 -8.41 -0.12 -12.56
N THR A 156 -8.43 0.66 -13.65
CA THR A 156 -7.25 1.18 -14.34
C THR A 156 -7.35 2.70 -14.39
N ILE A 157 -6.22 3.40 -14.55
CA ILE A 157 -6.18 4.86 -14.70
C ILE A 157 -5.92 5.18 -16.17
N THR A 158 -6.94 5.73 -16.83
CA THR A 158 -6.85 6.17 -18.22
C THR A 158 -6.41 7.63 -18.32
N GLY A 159 -5.98 8.05 -19.51
CA GLY A 159 -5.68 9.46 -19.78
C GLY A 159 -6.84 10.39 -19.46
N SER A 160 -6.51 11.62 -19.06
CA SER A 160 -7.49 12.66 -18.75
C SER A 160 -8.30 13.02 -20.00
N ALA A 161 -9.57 13.39 -19.80
CA ALA A 161 -10.47 13.74 -20.89
C ALA A 161 -9.98 14.96 -21.72
N ASP A 162 -9.16 15.83 -21.12
CA ASP A 162 -8.55 16.99 -21.79
C ASP A 162 -7.18 16.66 -22.43
N GLY A 163 -6.72 15.41 -22.34
CA GLY A 163 -5.47 14.94 -22.94
C GLY A 163 -4.20 15.51 -22.31
N ARG A 164 -4.29 16.14 -21.13
CA ARG A 164 -3.13 16.75 -20.44
C ARG A 164 -2.36 15.78 -19.56
N VAL A 165 -3.03 14.74 -19.07
CA VAL A 165 -2.44 13.68 -18.26
C VAL A 165 -2.67 12.36 -18.98
N ASP A 166 -1.63 11.58 -19.12
CA ASP A 166 -1.62 10.26 -19.74
C ASP A 166 -2.24 9.18 -18.85
N ALA A 167 -2.44 7.99 -19.44
CA ALA A 167 -2.81 6.81 -18.68
C ALA A 167 -1.63 6.34 -17.83
N VAL A 168 -1.89 5.57 -16.77
CA VAL A 168 -0.84 5.03 -15.92
C VAL A 168 -0.47 3.62 -16.36
N SER A 169 0.82 3.31 -16.33
CA SER A 169 1.38 2.00 -16.65
C SER A 169 2.41 1.54 -15.61
N ASN A 170 2.53 0.22 -15.44
CA ASN A 170 3.54 -0.45 -14.61
C ASN A 170 3.73 0.23 -13.23
N THR A 171 2.63 0.45 -12.50
CA THR A 171 2.71 1.10 -11.19
C THR A 171 3.46 0.23 -10.19
N ASP A 172 4.45 0.85 -9.58
CA ASP A 172 5.27 0.30 -8.53
C ASP A 172 4.66 0.74 -7.18
N GLY A 173 5.04 1.92 -6.68
CA GLY A 173 4.44 2.54 -5.49
C GLY A 173 3.05 3.16 -5.69
N ILE A 174 2.20 3.02 -4.67
CA ILE A 174 0.87 3.64 -4.54
C ILE A 174 0.64 4.16 -3.11
N ALA A 175 -0.04 5.28 -2.96
CA ALA A 175 -0.48 5.80 -1.68
C ALA A 175 -1.90 6.38 -1.78
N ALA A 176 -2.72 6.24 -0.75
CA ALA A 176 -4.06 6.80 -0.72
C ALA A 176 -4.37 7.52 0.59
N VAL A 177 -5.28 8.49 0.52
CA VAL A 177 -5.87 9.12 1.69
C VAL A 177 -7.33 9.46 1.38
N GLY A 178 -8.23 9.13 2.32
CA GLY A 178 -9.68 9.34 2.18
C GLY A 178 -10.21 10.66 2.75
N THR A 179 -9.33 11.55 3.20
CA THR A 179 -9.69 12.81 3.87
C THR A 179 -9.77 13.96 2.87
N HIS A 180 -10.59 14.98 3.15
CA HIS A 180 -10.74 16.15 2.27
C HIS A 180 -9.42 16.92 2.11
N LEU A 181 -8.94 17.03 0.87
CA LEU A 181 -7.72 17.76 0.49
C LEU A 181 -8.02 18.96 -0.43
N GLY A 182 -9.11 19.67 -0.13
CA GLY A 182 -9.52 20.87 -0.86
C GLY A 182 -10.46 20.57 -2.03
N ARG A 183 -10.74 21.61 -2.82
CA ARG A 183 -11.75 21.56 -3.88
C ARG A 183 -11.49 20.52 -4.98
N ASP A 184 -10.23 20.22 -5.25
CA ASP A 184 -9.83 19.31 -6.32
C ASP A 184 -9.88 17.84 -5.87
N PHE A 185 -9.84 17.61 -4.55
CA PHE A 185 -9.81 16.29 -3.90
C PHE A 185 -10.74 16.25 -2.67
N PRO A 186 -12.06 16.45 -2.85
CA PRO A 186 -12.99 16.59 -1.73
C PRO A 186 -13.15 15.31 -0.89
N HIS A 187 -12.87 14.15 -1.49
CA HIS A 187 -12.86 12.83 -0.83
C HIS A 187 -11.44 12.26 -0.69
N GLY A 188 -10.43 13.12 -0.80
CA GLY A 188 -9.04 12.71 -0.85
C GLY A 188 -8.60 12.19 -2.21
N LEU A 189 -7.47 11.50 -2.25
CA LEU A 189 -6.80 11.13 -3.49
C LEU A 189 -5.97 9.86 -3.35
N VAL A 190 -5.71 9.25 -4.50
CA VAL A 190 -4.74 8.17 -4.71
C VAL A 190 -3.60 8.73 -5.55
N VAL A 191 -2.36 8.49 -5.11
CA VAL A 191 -1.13 8.79 -5.86
C VAL A 191 -0.55 7.48 -6.37
N THR A 192 -0.24 7.41 -7.67
CA THR A 192 0.34 6.22 -8.30
C THR A 192 1.61 6.57 -9.04
N HIS A 193 2.65 5.75 -8.88
CA HIS A 193 3.80 5.72 -9.79
C HIS A 193 3.34 5.39 -11.22
N ASP A 194 3.96 6.03 -12.21
CA ASP A 194 3.87 5.63 -13.61
C ASP A 194 5.26 5.61 -14.25
N ASP A 195 5.62 4.42 -14.72
CA ASP A 195 6.90 4.12 -15.35
C ASP A 195 7.05 4.83 -16.71
N ALA A 196 5.96 4.95 -17.48
CA ALA A 196 6.00 5.48 -18.85
C ALA A 196 5.20 6.77 -19.00
N ASN A 197 5.73 7.87 -18.44
CA ASN A 197 5.10 9.18 -18.51
C ASN A 197 5.09 9.78 -19.95
N GLN A 198 3.98 9.63 -20.66
CA GLN A 198 3.76 10.16 -22.00
C GLN A 198 3.44 11.66 -21.97
N LEU A 199 4.19 12.43 -22.74
CA LEU A 199 4.05 13.88 -22.85
C LEU A 199 3.04 14.26 -23.95
N PRO A 200 2.42 15.45 -23.91
CA PRO A 200 1.42 15.89 -24.89
C PRO A 200 1.90 15.93 -26.36
N ASN A 201 3.21 15.95 -26.59
CA ASN A 201 3.83 15.89 -27.92
C ASN A 201 3.98 14.45 -28.46
N GLY A 202 3.53 13.43 -27.72
CA GLY A 202 3.61 12.02 -28.09
C GLY A 202 4.92 11.32 -27.73
N SER A 203 5.89 12.01 -27.11
CA SER A 203 7.12 11.39 -26.61
C SER A 203 6.98 10.90 -25.16
N THR A 204 7.73 9.88 -24.76
CA THR A 204 7.84 9.48 -23.35
C THR A 204 8.98 10.24 -22.67
N SER A 205 8.72 10.72 -21.45
CA SER A 205 9.72 11.31 -20.56
C SER A 205 10.83 10.30 -20.23
N ALA A 206 12.05 10.80 -19.99
CA ALA A 206 13.13 9.95 -19.46
C ALA A 206 12.92 9.59 -17.97
N GLU A 207 12.18 10.44 -17.25
CA GLU A 207 11.84 10.23 -15.85
C GLU A 207 10.43 9.66 -15.72
N ALA A 208 10.26 8.73 -14.78
CA ALA A 208 8.95 8.33 -14.30
C ALA A 208 8.21 9.51 -13.66
N SER A 209 6.90 9.37 -13.45
CA SER A 209 6.11 10.39 -12.77
C SER A 209 5.11 9.81 -11.78
N PHE A 210 4.40 10.69 -11.09
CA PHE A 210 3.32 10.31 -10.19
C PHE A 210 2.02 10.97 -10.65
N LYS A 211 0.94 10.19 -10.69
CA LYS A 211 -0.40 10.67 -11.05
C LYS A 211 -1.25 10.81 -9.80
N LEU A 212 -2.02 11.90 -9.74
CA LEU A 212 -2.94 12.18 -8.65
C LEU A 212 -4.37 11.97 -9.16
N VAL A 213 -5.09 11.02 -8.55
CA VAL A 213 -6.46 10.68 -8.92
C VAL A 213 -7.37 10.93 -7.73
N SER A 214 -8.43 11.72 -7.91
CA SER A 214 -9.45 11.88 -6.87
C SER A 214 -10.04 10.52 -6.51
N LEU A 215 -10.10 10.21 -5.21
CA LEU A 215 -10.62 8.94 -4.73
C LEU A 215 -12.09 8.74 -5.13
N GLU A 216 -12.85 9.83 -5.26
CA GLU A 216 -14.24 9.82 -5.75
C GLU A 216 -14.33 9.30 -7.19
N LYS A 217 -13.34 9.55 -8.05
CA LYS A 217 -13.34 9.02 -9.43
C LYS A 217 -13.15 7.51 -9.46
N ILE A 218 -12.63 6.92 -8.38
CA ILE A 218 -12.40 5.49 -8.23
C ILE A 218 -13.60 4.87 -7.49
N LEU A 219 -13.81 5.21 -6.23
CA LEU A 219 -14.82 4.59 -5.37
C LEU A 219 -16.25 5.12 -5.63
N GLY A 220 -16.37 6.34 -6.15
CA GLY A 220 -17.64 6.95 -6.59
C GLY A 220 -17.90 6.80 -8.09
N ALA A 221 -17.10 6.00 -8.81
CA ALA A 221 -17.28 5.80 -10.24
C ALA A 221 -18.71 5.34 -10.58
N GLY A 222 -19.28 5.84 -11.68
CA GLY A 222 -20.66 5.53 -12.05
C GLY A 222 -20.97 4.03 -12.16
N ALA A 223 -19.99 3.24 -12.61
CA ALA A 223 -20.08 1.79 -12.69
C ALA A 223 -20.15 1.07 -11.31
N LEU A 224 -19.68 1.74 -10.26
CA LEU A 224 -19.63 1.23 -8.88
C LEU A 224 -20.66 1.90 -7.96
N LYS A 225 -21.49 2.81 -8.50
CA LYS A 225 -22.40 3.64 -7.71
C LYS A 225 -23.36 2.83 -6.83
N SER A 226 -23.80 1.65 -7.28
CA SER A 226 -24.69 0.78 -6.50
C SER A 226 -24.04 0.17 -5.26
N LEU A 227 -22.70 0.18 -5.19
CA LEU A 227 -21.94 -0.36 -4.06
C LEU A 227 -21.74 0.66 -2.93
N ASN A 228 -22.03 1.95 -3.18
CA ASN A 228 -21.88 3.05 -2.22
C ASN A 228 -20.51 3.06 -1.51
N LEU A 229 -19.42 2.81 -2.24
CA LEU A 229 -18.10 2.55 -1.62
C LEU A 229 -17.56 3.73 -0.80
N LEU A 230 -17.94 4.96 -1.13
CA LEU A 230 -17.53 6.15 -0.38
C LEU A 230 -18.12 6.20 1.04
N ASP A 231 -19.21 5.47 1.33
CA ASP A 231 -19.82 5.44 2.67
C ASP A 231 -18.92 4.72 3.70
N ASP A 232 -17.99 3.89 3.24
CA ASP A 232 -17.00 3.21 4.09
C ASP A 232 -15.65 3.94 4.16
N VAL A 233 -15.56 5.16 3.63
CA VAL A 233 -14.37 6.02 3.74
C VAL A 233 -14.58 7.06 4.84
N ASP A 234 -13.61 7.19 5.74
CA ASP A 234 -13.64 8.25 6.74
C ASP A 234 -13.11 9.56 6.17
N ALA A 235 -14.05 10.42 5.75
CA ALA A 235 -13.76 11.77 5.28
C ALA A 235 -13.13 12.68 6.34
N LYS A 236 -13.13 12.28 7.62
CA LYS A 236 -12.54 13.01 8.74
C LYS A 236 -11.31 12.30 9.33
N TRP A 237 -10.81 11.26 8.66
CA TRP A 237 -9.62 10.55 9.13
C TRP A 237 -8.46 11.52 9.29
N ASP A 238 -7.87 11.55 10.48
CA ASP A 238 -6.64 12.28 10.79
C ASP A 238 -5.53 11.25 11.07
N PRO A 239 -4.48 11.17 10.24
CA PRO A 239 -3.39 10.21 10.45
C PRO A 239 -2.57 10.48 11.74
N ARG A 240 -2.89 11.53 12.50
CA ARG A 240 -2.18 11.92 13.73
C ARG A 240 -2.97 11.63 15.00
N SER A 241 -4.27 11.34 14.90
CA SER A 241 -5.17 11.15 16.06
C SER A 241 -5.10 9.76 16.64
#